data_AF-A0A1J4L0P8-F1
#
_entry.id   AF-A0A1J4L0P8-F1
#
_cell.length_a   1.000
_cell.length_b   1.000
_cell.length_c   1.000
_cell.angle_alpha   90.00
_cell.angle_beta   90.00
_cell.angle_gamma   90.00
#
_symmetry.space_group_name_H-M   'P 1'
#
loop_
_entity.id
_entity.type
_entity.pdbx_description
1 polymer ?
#
loop_
_entity_poly.entity_id
_entity_poly.type
_entity_poly.pdbx_seq_one_letter_code
_entity_poly.pdbx_strand_id
1 'polypeptide(L)'
;MDMHRSNVDTKILKDPYDDGFVPYILKLPKNATPKESSNLFKILLGHLTPQLPREIGIPILMVIRVLIRNPKIRDIFVSNGYIDQLPYKNRNYVNEIFFILDKVVQNCPEAFDEELTNKFASILTRSPQKSLSILCSYAQQFNDIDSDNPWPMIDILIQGSKYFTTPDLIYNYSSVLLYLCTQYSDYRQGRASHCWRIFRNIITTKTDIRSLQTCYNALAVISEFYDEGDVPVDSVKVHLKIAPEILDSVLSLLVAKATDSSIFCDHELLDLLLDLAKSNVKATLILMKAASNLKVANLILGEGEWLTMELPIFTDTLRLFLVIFSHDEIRKKIVSFSNFVPFLKVMASIKNSGVITILCTVLRRIHINQEMLDQMSLAGFLNDFIQVSLQLGDQVSLHSFLLLLDTLSKIGYTTEFIDACETVVQLVQSDKHLNQIASYVAADLCRYEECAKKMKEMKLDVFFSNHLDDPQINKGGQKFLRTLDKHEL
;
A
#
# COMPACT_ATOMS: atom_id res chain seq x y z
N MET A 1 59.47 -31.69 30.69
CA MET A 1 58.82 -32.65 29.78
C MET A 1 57.62 -33.22 30.54
N ASP A 2 56.51 -32.49 30.57
CA ASP A 2 55.27 -33.00 31.15
C ASP A 2 54.56 -33.84 30.10
N MET A 3 54.49 -35.16 30.34
CA MET A 3 53.61 -36.06 29.63
C MET A 3 52.17 -35.64 29.91
N HIS A 4 51.54 -34.93 28.97
CA HIS A 4 50.10 -34.74 28.95
C HIS A 4 49.41 -36.10 28.95
N ARG A 5 48.91 -36.56 30.10
CA ARG A 5 47.96 -37.66 30.17
C ARG A 5 46.70 -37.23 29.42
N SER A 6 46.35 -37.97 28.37
CA SER A 6 45.05 -37.85 27.68
C SER A 6 43.95 -37.97 28.72
N ASN A 7 43.06 -36.98 28.81
CA ASN A 7 41.91 -37.02 29.72
C ASN A 7 40.77 -37.90 29.16
N VAL A 8 40.96 -38.42 27.94
CA VAL A 8 40.01 -39.28 27.23
C VAL A 8 40.55 -40.71 27.18
N ASP A 9 39.75 -41.65 27.69
CA ASP A 9 39.96 -43.10 27.60
C ASP A 9 39.45 -43.60 26.25
N THR A 10 40.39 -43.78 25.33
CA THR A 10 40.10 -44.25 23.97
C THR A 10 39.75 -45.72 23.89
N LYS A 11 39.87 -46.51 24.97
CA LYS A 11 39.51 -47.95 24.94
C LYS A 11 37.99 -48.14 24.94
N ILE A 12 37.29 -47.46 25.85
CA ILE A 12 35.83 -47.50 25.94
C ILE A 12 35.21 -46.94 24.64
N LEU A 13 35.82 -45.91 24.04
CA LEU A 13 35.32 -45.28 22.83
C LEU A 13 35.42 -46.15 21.56
N LYS A 14 36.13 -47.27 21.57
CA LYS A 14 36.30 -48.12 20.38
C LYS A 14 35.15 -49.09 20.14
N ASP A 15 34.37 -49.41 21.17
CA ASP A 15 33.22 -50.32 21.05
C ASP A 15 31.93 -49.59 21.43
N PRO A 16 31.06 -49.25 20.46
CA PRO A 16 29.80 -48.56 20.74
C PRO A 16 28.77 -49.46 21.45
N TYR A 17 29.01 -50.78 21.54
CA TYR A 17 28.11 -51.74 22.19
C TYR A 17 28.51 -52.07 23.64
N ASP A 18 29.60 -51.50 24.14
CA ASP A 18 29.97 -51.63 25.56
C ASP A 18 28.94 -50.91 26.46
N ASP A 19 28.47 -51.57 27.53
CA ASP A 19 27.46 -51.01 28.45
C ASP A 19 27.91 -49.67 29.09
N GLY A 20 29.22 -49.46 29.20
CA GLY A 20 29.83 -48.23 29.69
C GLY A 20 29.96 -47.13 28.63
N PHE A 21 29.76 -47.43 27.33
CA PHE A 21 29.98 -46.48 26.23
C PHE A 21 29.10 -45.23 26.36
N VAL A 22 27.77 -45.39 26.41
CA VAL A 22 26.84 -44.26 26.49
C VAL A 22 27.06 -43.41 27.75
N PRO A 23 27.14 -43.99 28.98
CA PRO A 23 27.47 -43.24 30.18
C PRO A 23 28.81 -42.49 30.10
N TYR A 24 29.79 -43.06 29.39
CA TYR A 24 31.11 -42.46 29.21
C TYR A 24 31.06 -41.26 28.25
N ILE A 25 30.47 -41.42 27.05
CA ILE A 25 30.44 -40.34 26.05
C ILE A 25 29.68 -39.11 26.55
N LEU A 26 28.65 -39.29 27.38
CA LEU A 26 27.89 -38.18 27.95
C LEU A 26 28.71 -37.33 28.93
N LYS A 27 29.80 -37.86 29.48
CA LYS A 27 30.73 -37.11 30.35
C LYS A 27 31.85 -36.42 29.58
N LEU A 28 32.11 -36.82 28.33
CA LEU A 28 33.20 -36.29 27.52
C LEU A 28 33.21 -34.77 27.38
N PRO A 29 32.07 -34.06 27.18
CA PRO A 29 32.13 -32.62 26.98
C PRO A 29 32.74 -31.83 28.15
N LYS A 30 32.79 -32.41 29.37
CA LYS A 30 33.43 -31.78 30.53
C LYS A 30 34.95 -31.86 30.50
N ASN A 31 35.50 -32.85 29.81
CA ASN A 31 36.92 -33.20 29.86
C ASN A 31 37.64 -33.02 28.51
N ALA A 32 36.90 -32.93 27.42
CA ALA A 32 37.45 -32.85 26.08
C ALA A 32 38.21 -31.53 25.86
N THR A 33 39.46 -31.65 25.39
CA THR A 33 40.28 -30.50 25.01
C THR A 33 40.31 -30.31 23.49
N PRO A 34 40.61 -29.09 22.98
CA PRO A 34 40.77 -28.87 21.54
C PRO A 34 41.86 -29.76 20.90
N LYS A 35 42.88 -30.19 21.65
CA LYS A 35 43.94 -31.05 21.11
C LYS A 35 43.44 -32.48 20.80
N GLU A 36 42.43 -32.94 21.54
CA GLU A 36 41.91 -34.31 21.45
C GLU A 36 40.66 -34.40 20.55
N SER A 37 40.06 -33.26 20.18
CA SER A 37 38.77 -33.20 19.50
C SER A 37 38.76 -33.85 18.12
N SER A 38 39.82 -33.70 17.33
CA SER A 38 39.91 -34.33 15.99
C SER A 38 39.84 -35.85 16.07
N ASN A 39 40.62 -36.47 16.96
CA ASN A 39 40.57 -37.92 17.17
C ASN A 39 39.21 -38.35 17.73
N LEU A 40 38.65 -37.55 18.64
CA LEU A 40 37.34 -37.83 19.22
C LEU A 40 36.23 -37.84 18.16
N PHE A 41 36.17 -36.82 17.29
CA PHE A 41 35.17 -36.77 16.21
C PHE A 41 35.35 -37.93 15.23
N LYS A 42 36.59 -38.29 14.87
CA LYS A 42 36.86 -39.44 13.99
C LYS A 42 36.31 -40.74 14.56
N ILE A 43 36.49 -40.99 15.86
CA ILE A 43 35.98 -42.19 16.52
C ILE A 43 34.45 -42.15 16.59
N LEU A 44 33.88 -41.05 17.10
CA LEU A 44 32.44 -40.91 17.30
C LEU A 44 31.65 -41.01 15.99
N LEU A 45 32.08 -40.30 14.94
CA LEU A 45 31.44 -40.34 13.63
C LEU A 45 31.66 -41.68 12.92
N GLY A 46 32.81 -42.34 13.14
CA GLY A 46 33.10 -43.66 12.59
C GLY A 46 32.11 -44.75 13.02
N HIS A 47 31.46 -44.58 14.18
CA HIS A 47 30.45 -45.51 14.68
C HIS A 47 29.06 -45.32 14.06
N LEU A 48 28.77 -44.18 13.42
CA LEU A 48 27.45 -43.83 12.89
C LEU A 48 27.12 -44.54 11.58
N THR A 49 27.16 -45.88 11.58
CA THR A 49 26.78 -46.73 10.46
C THR A 49 25.26 -46.88 10.36
N PRO A 50 24.71 -47.26 9.18
CA PRO A 50 23.27 -47.50 9.02
C PRO A 50 22.67 -48.54 9.98
N GLN A 51 23.50 -49.48 10.46
CA GLN A 51 23.09 -50.58 11.35
C GLN A 51 23.17 -50.23 12.84
N LEU A 52 23.73 -49.08 13.21
CA LEU A 52 23.88 -48.68 14.61
C LEU A 52 22.49 -48.43 15.25
N PRO A 53 22.20 -49.02 16.43
CA PRO A 53 20.97 -48.74 17.17
C PRO A 53 20.79 -47.25 17.49
N ARG A 54 19.54 -46.79 17.44
CA ARG A 54 19.18 -45.39 17.65
C ARG A 54 19.56 -44.91 19.05
N GLU A 55 19.46 -45.81 20.02
CA GLU A 55 19.74 -45.62 21.45
C GLU A 55 21.22 -45.29 21.70
N ILE A 56 22.11 -45.67 20.77
CA ILE A 56 23.55 -45.37 20.84
C ILE A 56 23.89 -44.18 19.93
N GLY A 57 23.34 -44.15 18.71
CA GLY A 57 23.63 -43.09 17.73
C GLY A 57 23.15 -41.70 18.14
N ILE A 58 21.99 -41.59 18.80
CA ILE A 58 21.49 -40.29 19.29
C ILE A 58 22.42 -39.69 20.35
N PRO A 59 22.82 -40.42 21.42
CA PRO A 59 23.81 -39.92 22.37
C PRO A 59 25.11 -39.44 21.73
N ILE A 60 25.63 -40.13 20.71
CA ILE A 60 26.82 -39.70 19.97
C ILE A 60 26.61 -38.30 19.37
N LEU A 61 25.52 -38.10 18.62
CA LEU A 61 25.22 -36.81 17.98
C LEU A 61 24.92 -35.72 19.01
N MET A 62 24.26 -36.05 20.11
CA MET A 62 24.04 -35.12 21.22
C MET A 62 25.36 -34.65 21.84
N VAL A 63 26.32 -35.56 22.03
CA VAL A 63 27.66 -35.24 22.54
C VAL A 63 28.42 -34.33 21.57
N ILE A 64 28.39 -34.65 20.27
CA ILE A 64 28.96 -33.80 19.22
C ILE A 64 28.38 -32.38 19.30
N ARG A 65 27.05 -32.26 19.38
CA ARG A 65 26.35 -30.97 19.53
C ARG A 65 26.82 -30.18 20.76
N VAL A 66 27.08 -30.83 21.88
CA VAL A 66 27.55 -30.15 23.10
C VAL A 66 29.03 -29.74 22.96
N LEU A 67 29.87 -30.59 22.36
CA LEU A 67 31.29 -30.32 22.14
C LEU A 67 31.51 -29.07 21.27
N ILE A 68 30.75 -28.92 20.18
CA ILE A 68 30.87 -27.77 19.26
C ILE A 68 30.34 -26.45 19.83
N ARG A 69 29.85 -26.43 21.08
CA ARG A 69 29.60 -25.17 21.80
C ARG A 69 30.89 -24.46 22.18
N ASN A 70 32.00 -25.19 22.28
CA ASN A 70 33.32 -24.60 22.49
C ASN A 70 33.88 -24.14 21.12
N PRO A 71 34.18 -22.83 20.93
CA PRO A 71 34.62 -22.29 19.64
C PRO A 71 35.82 -23.04 19.06
N LYS A 72 36.86 -23.30 19.86
CA LYS A 72 38.07 -24.00 19.38
C LYS A 72 37.80 -25.43 18.93
N ILE A 73 36.85 -26.12 19.57
CA ILE A 73 36.45 -27.47 19.18
C ILE A 73 35.58 -27.44 17.93
N ARG A 74 34.70 -26.43 17.80
CA ARG A 74 33.89 -26.18 16.61
C ARG A 74 34.74 -25.89 15.39
N ASP A 75 35.76 -25.06 15.51
CA ASP A 75 36.65 -24.71 14.39
C ASP A 75 37.34 -25.97 13.84
N ILE A 76 37.74 -26.88 14.73
CA ILE A 76 38.29 -28.20 14.35
C ILE A 76 37.22 -29.09 13.73
N PHE A 77 35.98 -29.04 14.23
CA PHE A 77 34.86 -29.79 13.66
C PHE A 77 34.58 -29.39 12.19
N VAL A 78 34.57 -28.09 11.92
CA VAL A 78 34.32 -27.51 10.60
C VAL A 78 35.54 -27.67 9.68
N SER A 79 36.71 -27.18 10.09
CA SER A 79 37.92 -27.12 9.23
C SER A 79 38.41 -28.49 8.79
N ASN A 80 38.13 -29.55 9.55
CA ASN A 80 38.51 -30.92 9.20
C ASN A 80 37.41 -31.68 8.43
N GLY A 81 36.31 -31.03 8.04
CA GLY A 81 35.23 -31.64 7.27
C GLY A 81 34.48 -32.75 8.04
N TYR A 82 34.39 -32.65 9.37
CA TYR A 82 33.62 -33.63 10.16
C TYR A 82 32.11 -33.41 10.04
N ILE A 83 31.70 -32.18 9.76
CA ILE A 83 30.29 -31.86 9.47
C ILE A 83 29.77 -32.66 8.26
N ASP A 84 30.62 -32.83 7.25
CA ASP A 84 30.32 -33.56 6.01
C ASP A 84 30.12 -35.06 6.19
N GLN A 85 30.62 -35.61 7.30
CA GLN A 85 30.56 -37.02 7.65
C GLN A 85 29.29 -37.36 8.45
N LEU A 86 28.47 -36.38 8.80
CA LEU A 86 27.21 -36.63 9.49
C LEU A 86 26.30 -37.53 8.63
N PRO A 87 25.47 -38.41 9.23
CA PRO A 87 24.68 -39.38 8.49
C PRO A 87 23.39 -38.76 7.90
N TYR A 88 23.51 -37.75 7.02
CA TYR A 88 22.38 -37.02 6.41
C TYR A 88 21.33 -37.95 5.77
N LYS A 89 21.76 -39.08 5.21
CA LYS A 89 20.86 -40.06 4.59
C LYS A 89 20.03 -40.85 5.61
N ASN A 90 20.47 -40.97 6.86
CA ASN A 90 19.78 -41.77 7.89
C ASN A 90 18.64 -40.98 8.54
N ARG A 91 17.40 -41.46 8.37
CA ARG A 91 16.18 -40.79 8.88
C ARG A 91 16.12 -40.74 10.42
N ASN A 92 16.73 -41.70 11.10
CA ASN A 92 16.68 -41.80 12.57
C ASN A 92 17.46 -40.68 13.26
N TYR A 93 18.40 -40.05 12.54
CA TYR A 93 19.34 -39.08 13.08
C TYR A 93 19.07 -37.64 12.65
N VAL A 94 18.10 -37.42 11.75
CA VAL A 94 17.81 -36.13 11.13
C VAL A 94 17.57 -35.02 12.16
N ASN A 95 16.85 -35.33 13.24
CA ASN A 95 16.56 -34.35 14.28
C ASN A 95 17.82 -33.84 14.98
N GLU A 96 18.75 -34.74 15.30
CA GLU A 96 20.02 -34.38 15.92
C GLU A 96 20.96 -33.67 14.94
N ILE A 97 20.95 -34.08 13.66
CA ILE A 97 21.67 -33.37 12.60
C ILE A 97 21.18 -31.92 12.51
N PHE A 98 19.87 -31.68 12.48
CA PHE A 98 19.34 -30.30 12.50
C PHE A 98 19.81 -29.52 13.73
N PHE A 99 19.88 -30.12 14.91
CA PHE A 99 20.38 -29.42 16.10
C PHE A 99 21.89 -29.11 16.04
N ILE A 100 22.68 -29.95 15.36
CA ILE A 100 24.10 -29.67 15.10
C ILE A 100 24.20 -28.51 14.10
N LEU A 101 23.49 -28.59 12.98
CA LEU A 101 23.49 -27.54 11.95
C LEU A 101 23.00 -26.20 12.48
N ASP A 102 21.98 -26.20 13.34
CA ASP A 102 21.50 -25.00 14.05
C ASP A 102 22.61 -24.33 14.89
N LYS A 103 23.45 -25.13 15.55
CA LYS A 103 24.59 -24.58 16.29
C LYS A 103 25.71 -24.09 15.39
N VAL A 104 25.89 -24.71 14.23
CA VAL A 104 26.89 -24.27 13.25
C VAL A 104 26.45 -22.94 12.63
N VAL A 105 25.21 -22.82 12.14
CA VAL A 105 24.73 -21.57 11.51
C VAL A 105 24.75 -20.36 12.44
N GLN A 106 24.51 -20.58 13.74
CA GLN A 106 24.52 -19.50 14.74
C GLN A 106 25.93 -18.99 15.09
N ASN A 107 26.98 -19.76 14.82
CA ASN A 107 28.33 -19.43 15.33
C ASN A 107 29.45 -19.52 14.29
N CYS A 108 29.18 -20.08 13.12
CA CYS A 108 30.11 -20.30 12.01
C CYS A 108 29.28 -20.46 10.71
N PRO A 109 28.47 -19.46 10.32
CA PRO A 109 27.65 -19.52 9.10
C PRO A 109 28.48 -19.74 7.82
N GLU A 110 29.72 -19.29 7.79
CA GLU A 110 30.70 -19.49 6.71
C GLU A 110 31.02 -20.96 6.42
N ALA A 111 30.73 -21.87 7.36
CA ALA A 111 30.85 -23.31 7.15
C ALA A 111 29.90 -23.87 6.09
N PHE A 112 28.82 -23.15 5.76
CA PHE A 112 27.84 -23.56 4.74
C PHE A 112 28.33 -23.21 3.34
N ASP A 113 29.34 -23.96 2.89
CA ASP A 113 29.75 -23.98 1.49
C ASP A 113 28.73 -24.71 0.60
N GLU A 114 29.04 -24.86 -0.69
CA GLU A 114 28.16 -25.52 -1.65
C GLU A 114 27.88 -27.00 -1.30
N GLU A 115 28.89 -27.73 -0.80
CA GLU A 115 28.73 -29.16 -0.46
C GLU A 115 27.81 -29.35 0.74
N LEU A 116 28.07 -28.61 1.82
CA LEU A 116 27.26 -28.67 3.03
C LEU A 116 25.83 -28.16 2.76
N THR A 117 25.69 -27.11 1.95
CA THR A 117 24.39 -26.59 1.52
C THR A 117 23.58 -27.65 0.78
N ASN A 118 24.20 -28.38 -0.16
CA ASN A 118 23.54 -29.47 -0.87
C ASN A 118 23.11 -30.62 0.07
N LYS A 119 23.94 -30.95 1.07
CA LYS A 119 23.58 -31.94 2.10
C LYS A 119 22.42 -31.46 2.96
N PHE A 120 22.41 -30.19 3.37
CA PHE A 120 21.31 -29.59 4.10
C PHE A 120 20.00 -29.59 3.27
N ALA A 121 20.06 -29.17 2.01
CA ALA A 121 18.92 -29.21 1.09
C ALA A 121 18.35 -30.64 0.96
N SER A 122 19.19 -31.68 0.95
CA SER A 122 18.74 -33.07 0.85
C SER A 122 17.89 -33.55 2.03
N ILE A 123 18.04 -32.95 3.21
CA ILE A 123 17.28 -33.30 4.42
C ILE A 123 16.11 -32.36 4.68
N LEU A 124 15.97 -31.27 3.92
CA LEU A 124 14.93 -30.25 4.09
C LEU A 124 13.53 -30.85 4.15
N THR A 125 13.23 -31.76 3.23
CA THR A 125 11.91 -32.40 3.09
C THR A 125 11.48 -33.19 4.31
N ARG A 126 12.42 -33.54 5.19
CA ARG A 126 12.18 -34.33 6.40
C ARG A 126 11.70 -33.47 7.57
N SER A 127 12.10 -32.19 7.60
CA SER A 127 11.59 -31.23 8.58
C SER A 127 11.69 -29.80 8.02
N PRO A 128 10.70 -29.37 7.21
CA PRO A 128 10.70 -28.03 6.64
C PRO A 128 10.72 -26.94 7.72
N GLN A 129 10.03 -27.14 8.85
CA GLN A 129 10.03 -26.17 9.95
C GLN A 129 11.43 -25.92 10.53
N LYS A 130 12.20 -26.98 10.84
CA LYS A 130 13.57 -26.85 11.35
C LYS A 130 14.52 -26.27 10.30
N SER A 131 14.33 -26.66 9.05
CA SER A 131 15.09 -26.12 7.92
C SER A 131 14.88 -24.61 7.79
N LEU A 132 13.62 -24.17 7.88
CA LEU A 132 13.27 -22.76 7.84
C LEU A 132 13.89 -21.97 9.02
N SER A 133 13.93 -22.56 10.23
CA SER A 133 14.57 -21.94 11.40
C SER A 133 16.07 -21.70 11.19
N ILE A 134 16.76 -22.67 10.57
CA ILE A 134 18.19 -22.56 10.24
C ILE A 134 18.39 -21.51 9.15
N LEU A 135 17.56 -21.52 8.10
CA LEU A 135 17.61 -20.53 7.02
C LEU A 135 17.34 -19.11 7.53
N CYS A 136 16.43 -18.95 8.49
CA CYS A 136 16.18 -17.68 9.18
C CYS A 136 17.42 -17.19 9.93
N SER A 137 18.08 -18.08 10.68
CA SER A 137 19.32 -17.76 11.41
C SER A 137 20.47 -17.38 10.47
N TYR A 138 20.54 -18.01 9.29
CA TYR A 138 21.50 -17.66 8.25
C TYR A 138 21.17 -16.29 7.64
N ALA A 139 19.90 -16.06 7.29
CA ALA A 139 19.41 -14.81 6.69
C ALA A 139 19.69 -13.57 7.56
N GLN A 140 19.57 -13.70 8.88
CA GLN A 140 19.85 -12.62 9.83
C GLN A 140 21.31 -12.15 9.81
N GLN A 141 22.23 -12.98 9.33
CA GLN A 141 23.66 -12.69 9.29
C GLN A 141 24.16 -12.54 7.85
N PHE A 142 23.28 -12.58 6.84
CA PHE A 142 23.63 -12.75 5.42
C PHE A 142 24.74 -11.83 4.91
N ASN A 143 24.74 -10.54 5.30
CA ASN A 143 25.75 -9.57 4.89
C ASN A 143 27.05 -9.62 5.71
N ASP A 144 27.03 -10.26 6.87
CA ASP A 144 28.17 -10.35 7.78
C ASP A 144 28.98 -11.65 7.58
N ILE A 145 28.55 -12.52 6.67
CA ILE A 145 29.22 -13.78 6.37
C ILE A 145 30.48 -13.49 5.56
N ASP A 146 31.63 -13.80 6.15
CA ASP A 146 32.95 -13.76 5.48
C ASP A 146 33.09 -14.96 4.51
N SER A 147 32.30 -14.92 3.43
CA SER A 147 32.27 -15.96 2.39
C SER A 147 32.15 -15.31 1.02
N ASP A 148 32.87 -15.88 0.04
CA ASP A 148 32.81 -15.45 -1.36
C ASP A 148 31.42 -15.68 -2.00
N ASN A 149 30.58 -16.55 -1.42
CA ASN A 149 29.29 -16.92 -2.00
C ASN A 149 28.24 -17.33 -0.95
N PRO A 150 27.57 -16.38 -0.25
CA PRO A 150 26.54 -16.69 0.74
C PRO A 150 25.18 -17.10 0.11
N TRP A 151 25.07 -17.05 -1.21
CA TRP A 151 23.82 -17.23 -1.96
C TRP A 151 23.22 -18.64 -1.92
N PRO A 152 23.99 -19.75 -2.03
CA PRO A 152 23.43 -21.09 -2.17
C PRO A 152 22.49 -21.47 -1.03
N MET A 153 22.85 -21.10 0.21
CA MET A 153 22.06 -21.41 1.39
C MET A 153 20.72 -20.66 1.39
N ILE A 154 20.73 -19.36 1.06
CA ILE A 154 19.49 -18.58 0.98
C ILE A 154 18.63 -18.98 -0.22
N ASP A 155 19.25 -19.37 -1.35
CA ASP A 155 18.52 -19.80 -2.55
C ASP A 155 17.69 -21.07 -2.32
N ILE A 156 17.98 -21.85 -1.26
CA ILE A 156 17.11 -22.94 -0.79
C ILE A 156 15.69 -22.43 -0.46
N LEU A 157 15.55 -21.19 0.04
CA LEU A 157 14.23 -20.60 0.29
C LEU A 157 13.40 -20.52 -1.00
N ILE A 158 14.03 -20.29 -2.15
CA ILE A 158 13.35 -20.21 -3.45
C ILE A 158 13.14 -21.60 -4.04
N GLN A 159 14.22 -22.40 -4.12
CA GLN A 159 14.22 -23.75 -4.70
C GLN A 159 13.29 -24.71 -3.94
N GLY A 160 13.23 -24.56 -2.61
CA GLY A 160 12.42 -25.35 -1.70
C GLY A 160 11.04 -24.78 -1.40
N SER A 161 10.62 -23.71 -2.08
CA SER A 161 9.38 -22.95 -1.77
C SER A 161 8.13 -23.81 -1.56
N LYS A 162 7.94 -24.87 -2.35
CA LYS A 162 6.80 -25.80 -2.20
C LYS A 162 6.68 -26.45 -0.82
N TYR A 163 7.78 -26.59 -0.07
CA TYR A 163 7.79 -27.18 1.26
C TYR A 163 7.51 -26.16 2.38
N PHE A 164 7.73 -24.87 2.11
CA PHE A 164 7.53 -23.79 3.08
C PHE A 164 6.20 -23.06 2.92
N THR A 165 5.51 -23.28 1.79
CA THR A 165 4.22 -22.65 1.47
C THR A 165 3.03 -23.41 2.06
N THR A 166 3.24 -24.31 3.02
CA THR A 166 2.15 -24.95 3.77
C THR A 166 1.49 -23.92 4.71
N PRO A 167 0.19 -24.09 5.05
CA PRO A 167 -0.52 -23.14 5.91
C PRO A 167 0.17 -22.84 7.25
N ASP A 168 0.89 -23.82 7.82
CA ASP A 168 1.58 -23.66 9.11
C ASP A 168 2.91 -22.90 9.00
N LEU A 169 3.54 -22.86 7.82
CA LEU A 169 4.88 -22.30 7.63
C LEU A 169 4.90 -21.01 6.83
N ILE A 170 3.87 -20.75 6.03
CA ILE A 170 3.82 -19.63 5.09
C ILE A 170 4.07 -18.28 5.76
N TYR A 171 3.59 -18.08 6.99
CA TYR A 171 3.79 -16.83 7.72
C TYR A 171 5.28 -16.58 8.04
N ASN A 172 5.94 -17.57 8.66
CA ASN A 172 7.36 -17.47 8.99
C ASN A 172 8.21 -17.42 7.72
N TYR A 173 7.84 -18.20 6.71
CA TYR A 173 8.54 -18.23 5.44
C TYR A 173 8.47 -16.89 4.71
N SER A 174 7.26 -16.30 4.65
CA SER A 174 7.06 -14.97 4.09
C SER A 174 7.89 -13.92 4.83
N SER A 175 7.89 -13.97 6.16
CA SER A 175 8.67 -13.05 7.00
C SER A 175 10.16 -13.08 6.68
N VAL A 176 10.75 -14.26 6.46
CA VAL A 176 12.18 -14.37 6.09
C VAL A 176 12.45 -13.81 4.70
N LEU A 177 11.61 -14.12 3.71
CA LEU A 177 11.77 -13.57 2.36
C LEU A 177 11.64 -12.05 2.33
N LEU A 178 10.65 -11.50 3.05
CA LEU A 178 10.46 -10.06 3.18
C LEU A 178 11.60 -9.39 3.92
N TYR A 179 12.11 -10.01 5.00
CA TYR A 179 13.29 -9.53 5.70
C TYR A 179 14.48 -9.41 4.75
N LEU A 180 14.78 -10.46 3.97
CA LEU A 180 15.89 -10.44 3.00
C LEU A 180 15.69 -9.33 1.94
N CYS A 181 14.50 -9.20 1.36
CA CYS A 181 14.23 -8.17 0.36
C CYS A 181 14.27 -6.74 0.92
N THR A 182 13.84 -6.54 2.17
CA THR A 182 13.79 -5.21 2.79
C THR A 182 15.17 -4.76 3.27
N GLN A 183 15.95 -5.65 3.89
CA GLN A 183 17.24 -5.31 4.48
C GLN A 183 18.40 -5.30 3.48
N TYR A 184 18.37 -6.16 2.45
CA TYR A 184 19.53 -6.39 1.59
C TYR A 184 19.23 -6.04 0.13
N SER A 185 19.87 -4.96 -0.36
CA SER A 185 19.71 -4.47 -1.74
C SER A 185 20.09 -5.51 -2.79
N ASP A 186 21.17 -6.25 -2.55
CA ASP A 186 21.70 -7.20 -3.54
C ASP A 186 20.77 -8.40 -3.67
N TYR A 187 20.21 -8.86 -2.54
CA TYR A 187 19.20 -9.91 -2.55
C TYR A 187 17.95 -9.47 -3.29
N ARG A 188 17.46 -8.26 -3.00
CA ARG A 188 16.33 -7.66 -3.69
C ARG A 188 16.54 -7.61 -5.20
N GLN A 189 17.67 -7.08 -5.66
CA GLN A 189 17.99 -7.00 -7.09
C GLN A 189 18.05 -8.37 -7.76
N GLY A 190 18.65 -9.35 -7.08
CA GLY A 190 18.83 -10.69 -7.64
C GLY A 190 17.63 -11.61 -7.54
N ARG A 191 16.70 -11.40 -6.59
CA ARG A 191 15.70 -12.42 -6.18
C ARG A 191 14.28 -11.92 -5.94
N ALA A 192 14.00 -10.61 -5.94
CA ALA A 192 12.64 -10.10 -5.70
C ALA A 192 11.61 -10.68 -6.69
N SER A 193 11.97 -10.85 -7.96
CA SER A 193 11.11 -11.46 -8.99
C SER A 193 10.72 -12.91 -8.66
N HIS A 194 11.64 -13.69 -8.06
CA HIS A 194 11.35 -15.05 -7.62
C HIS A 194 10.40 -15.05 -6.41
N CYS A 195 10.61 -14.17 -5.43
CA CYS A 195 9.72 -14.00 -4.30
C CYS A 195 8.30 -13.60 -4.77
N TRP A 196 8.20 -12.64 -5.69
CA TRP A 196 6.94 -12.25 -6.32
C TRP A 196 6.22 -13.45 -6.93
N ARG A 197 6.91 -14.22 -7.78
CA ARG A 197 6.33 -15.39 -8.44
C ARG A 197 5.82 -16.44 -7.46
N ILE A 198 6.51 -16.64 -6.33
CA ILE A 198 6.08 -17.59 -5.29
C ILE A 198 4.76 -17.16 -4.66
N PHE A 199 4.66 -15.92 -4.18
CA PHE A 199 3.43 -15.43 -3.55
C PHE A 199 2.27 -15.28 -4.54
N ARG A 200 2.56 -14.82 -5.76
CA ARG A 200 1.58 -14.79 -6.86
C ARG A 200 1.00 -16.19 -7.12
N ASN A 201 1.85 -17.21 -7.23
CA ASN A 201 1.40 -18.57 -7.48
C ASN A 201 0.47 -19.08 -6.38
N ILE A 202 0.73 -18.72 -5.11
CA ILE A 202 -0.13 -19.10 -3.99
C ILE A 202 -1.50 -18.45 -4.12
N ILE A 203 -1.56 -17.15 -4.41
CA ILE A 203 -2.81 -16.42 -4.62
C ILE A 203 -3.61 -17.01 -5.78
N THR A 204 -2.96 -17.50 -6.83
CA THR A 204 -3.66 -18.10 -7.97
C THR A 204 -4.11 -19.54 -7.75
N THR A 205 -3.52 -20.27 -6.80
CA THR A 205 -3.74 -21.73 -6.67
C THR A 205 -4.37 -22.17 -5.35
N LYS A 206 -4.32 -21.34 -4.32
CA LYS A 206 -4.84 -21.65 -2.98
C LYS A 206 -6.00 -20.74 -2.61
N THR A 207 -6.83 -21.22 -1.70
CA THR A 207 -8.02 -20.53 -1.22
C THR A 207 -8.03 -20.30 0.29
N ASP A 208 -6.98 -20.73 1.00
CA ASP A 208 -6.93 -20.61 2.45
C ASP A 208 -6.67 -19.16 2.88
N ILE A 209 -7.55 -18.63 3.72
CA ILE A 209 -7.58 -17.22 4.13
C ILE A 209 -6.22 -16.75 4.69
N ARG A 210 -5.59 -17.56 5.56
CA ARG A 210 -4.32 -17.19 6.21
C ARG A 210 -3.17 -17.08 5.23
N SER A 211 -3.02 -18.02 4.29
CA SER A 211 -1.98 -17.94 3.27
C SER A 211 -2.26 -16.79 2.32
N LEU A 212 -3.51 -16.61 1.88
CA LEU A 212 -3.89 -15.50 1.00
C LEU A 212 -3.55 -14.15 1.63
N GLN A 213 -3.97 -13.92 2.88
CA GLN A 213 -3.67 -12.69 3.61
C GLN A 213 -2.16 -12.43 3.69
N THR A 214 -1.39 -13.46 4.05
CA THR A 214 0.07 -13.38 4.14
C THR A 214 0.70 -13.04 2.78
N CYS A 215 0.24 -13.67 1.70
CA CYS A 215 0.80 -13.48 0.37
C CYS A 215 0.43 -12.13 -0.23
N TYR A 216 -0.80 -11.64 -0.04
CA TYR A 216 -1.18 -10.31 -0.50
C TYR A 216 -0.37 -9.21 0.19
N ASN A 217 -0.20 -9.30 1.51
CA ASN A 217 0.65 -8.35 2.25
C ASN A 217 2.11 -8.43 1.81
N ALA A 218 2.62 -9.64 1.55
CA ALA A 218 3.98 -9.82 1.05
C ALA A 218 4.18 -9.20 -0.34
N LEU A 219 3.22 -9.39 -1.25
CA LEU A 219 3.27 -8.75 -2.57
C LEU A 219 3.16 -7.23 -2.46
N ALA A 220 2.34 -6.70 -1.55
CA ALA A 220 2.25 -5.26 -1.33
C ALA A 220 3.60 -4.67 -0.90
N VAL A 221 4.30 -5.31 0.05
CA VAL A 221 5.65 -4.89 0.45
C VAL A 221 6.65 -5.03 -0.70
N ILE A 222 6.61 -6.16 -1.43
CA ILE A 222 7.55 -6.40 -2.54
C ILE A 222 7.36 -5.39 -3.68
N SER A 223 6.12 -4.93 -3.90
CA SER A 223 5.84 -3.96 -4.96
C SER A 223 6.54 -2.62 -4.77
N GLU A 224 6.97 -2.25 -3.55
CA GLU A 224 7.74 -1.02 -3.31
C GLU A 224 9.13 -1.03 -3.96
N PHE A 225 9.61 -2.20 -4.36
CA PHE A 225 10.94 -2.37 -4.94
C PHE A 225 11.00 -3.30 -6.15
N TYR A 226 9.85 -3.80 -6.60
CA TYR A 226 9.73 -4.65 -7.79
C TYR A 226 8.46 -4.30 -8.57
N ASP A 227 8.62 -3.34 -9.48
CA ASP A 227 7.51 -2.78 -10.25
C ASP A 227 7.02 -3.70 -11.38
N GLU A 228 7.91 -4.53 -11.93
CA GLU A 228 7.63 -5.43 -13.07
C GLU A 228 6.71 -6.62 -12.73
N GLY A 229 6.38 -6.81 -11.45
CA GLY A 229 5.52 -7.88 -10.99
C GLY A 229 4.07 -7.72 -11.46
N ASP A 230 3.58 -8.71 -12.22
CA ASP A 230 2.20 -8.75 -12.69
C ASP A 230 1.24 -9.22 -11.58
N VAL A 231 0.09 -8.54 -11.50
CA VAL A 231 -0.97 -8.85 -10.51
C VAL A 231 -1.99 -9.81 -11.15
N PRO A 232 -2.34 -10.93 -10.49
CA PRO A 232 -3.33 -11.88 -11.01
C PRO A 232 -4.75 -11.32 -10.82
N VAL A 233 -5.18 -10.45 -11.74
CA VAL A 233 -6.46 -9.70 -11.66
C VAL A 233 -7.66 -10.62 -11.45
N ASP A 234 -7.74 -11.76 -12.14
CA ASP A 234 -8.86 -12.70 -11.98
C ASP A 234 -8.97 -13.24 -10.56
N SER A 235 -7.84 -13.62 -9.94
CA SER A 235 -7.82 -14.07 -8.55
C SER A 235 -8.17 -12.94 -7.58
N VAL A 236 -7.71 -11.72 -7.86
CA VAL A 236 -8.07 -10.52 -7.08
C VAL A 236 -9.58 -10.31 -7.11
N LYS A 237 -10.23 -10.33 -8.28
CA LYS A 237 -11.67 -10.15 -8.42
C LYS A 237 -12.45 -11.22 -7.65
N VAL A 238 -12.06 -12.48 -7.76
CA VAL A 238 -12.68 -13.58 -7.01
C VAL A 238 -12.56 -13.33 -5.50
N HIS A 239 -11.35 -13.02 -5.03
CA HIS A 239 -11.07 -12.81 -3.61
C HIS A 239 -11.77 -11.57 -3.02
N LEU A 240 -11.91 -10.48 -3.78
CA LEU A 240 -12.70 -9.31 -3.38
C LEU A 240 -14.19 -9.65 -3.16
N LYS A 241 -14.74 -10.60 -3.93
CA LYS A 241 -16.15 -11.00 -3.83
C LYS A 241 -16.44 -11.95 -2.68
N ILE A 242 -15.56 -12.93 -2.45
CA ILE A 242 -15.88 -14.10 -1.60
C ILE A 242 -15.19 -14.11 -0.23
N ALA A 243 -14.16 -13.27 -0.02
CA ALA A 243 -13.29 -13.36 1.15
C ALA A 243 -13.15 -12.00 1.86
N PRO A 244 -14.17 -11.56 2.63
CA PRO A 244 -14.15 -10.27 3.32
C PRO A 244 -13.01 -10.17 4.33
N GLU A 245 -12.54 -11.28 4.91
CA GLU A 245 -11.46 -11.31 5.90
C GLU A 245 -10.09 -10.89 5.35
N ILE A 246 -9.88 -11.03 4.03
CA ILE A 246 -8.62 -10.66 3.37
C ILE A 246 -8.72 -9.35 2.59
N LEU A 247 -9.91 -8.73 2.55
CA LEU A 247 -10.19 -7.53 1.76
C LEU A 247 -9.12 -6.47 1.96
N ASP A 248 -8.75 -6.21 3.22
CA ASP A 248 -7.79 -5.17 3.56
C ASP A 248 -6.37 -5.46 3.02
N SER A 249 -5.99 -6.74 2.94
CA SER A 249 -4.71 -7.17 2.36
C SER A 249 -4.74 -7.10 0.83
N VAL A 250 -5.86 -7.46 0.20
CA VAL A 250 -6.04 -7.32 -1.26
C VAL A 250 -5.96 -5.86 -1.67
N LEU A 251 -6.70 -4.99 -0.96
CA LEU A 251 -6.68 -3.54 -1.23
C LEU A 251 -5.30 -2.94 -0.99
N SER A 252 -4.51 -3.43 -0.02
CA SER A 252 -3.15 -2.95 0.21
C SER A 252 -2.23 -3.21 -0.99
N LEU A 253 -2.34 -4.38 -1.63
CA LEU A 253 -1.62 -4.65 -2.88
C LEU A 253 -2.08 -3.71 -4.01
N LEU A 254 -3.40 -3.53 -4.17
CA LEU A 254 -3.94 -2.65 -5.21
C LEU A 254 -3.56 -1.19 -5.01
N VAL A 255 -3.47 -0.70 -3.76
CA VAL A 255 -2.97 0.64 -3.45
C VAL A 255 -1.52 0.80 -3.88
N ALA A 256 -0.69 -0.22 -3.65
CA ALA A 256 0.72 -0.19 -4.00
C ALA A 256 0.93 -0.26 -5.52
N LYS A 257 0.03 -0.93 -6.25
CA LYS A 257 0.03 -1.02 -7.72
C LYS A 257 -0.92 -0.03 -8.40
N ALA A 258 -1.44 0.97 -7.70
CA ALA A 258 -2.52 1.84 -8.22
C ALA A 258 -2.13 2.67 -9.46
N THR A 259 -0.84 2.84 -9.72
CA THR A 259 -0.30 3.55 -10.91
C THR A 259 -0.16 2.64 -12.12
N ASP A 260 -0.25 1.32 -11.96
CA ASP A 260 -0.22 0.37 -13.06
C ASP A 260 -1.58 0.34 -13.77
N SER A 261 -1.68 1.16 -14.82
CA SER A 261 -2.91 1.28 -15.62
C SER A 261 -3.36 -0.03 -16.27
N SER A 262 -2.49 -1.03 -16.42
CA SER A 262 -2.86 -2.31 -17.04
C SER A 262 -3.85 -3.10 -16.16
N ILE A 263 -3.71 -3.00 -14.84
CA ILE A 263 -4.58 -3.63 -13.85
C ILE A 263 -5.99 -3.01 -13.90
N PHE A 264 -6.05 -1.68 -13.99
CA PHE A 264 -7.30 -0.91 -13.91
C PHE A 264 -7.95 -0.67 -15.29
N CYS A 265 -7.54 -1.42 -16.32
CA CYS A 265 -8.28 -1.50 -17.57
C CYS A 265 -9.40 -2.58 -17.55
N ASP A 266 -9.51 -3.36 -16.46
CA ASP A 266 -10.57 -4.35 -16.27
C ASP A 266 -11.83 -3.69 -15.67
N HIS A 267 -12.93 -3.69 -16.44
CA HIS A 267 -14.21 -3.08 -16.03
C HIS A 267 -14.79 -3.72 -14.77
N GLU A 268 -14.75 -5.05 -14.66
CA GLU A 268 -15.33 -5.77 -13.53
C GLU A 268 -14.59 -5.45 -12.22
N LEU A 269 -13.26 -5.30 -12.27
CA LEU A 269 -12.48 -4.86 -11.12
C LEU A 269 -12.87 -3.44 -10.69
N LEU A 270 -13.05 -2.51 -11.64
CA LEU A 270 -13.44 -1.15 -11.33
C LEU A 270 -14.84 -1.08 -10.71
N ASP A 271 -15.79 -1.86 -11.23
CA ASP A 271 -17.15 -1.93 -10.67
C ASP A 271 -17.13 -2.48 -9.23
N LEU A 272 -16.33 -3.51 -8.96
CA LEU A 272 -16.12 -4.03 -7.60
C LEU A 272 -15.52 -2.96 -6.68
N LEU A 273 -14.52 -2.21 -7.14
CA LEU A 273 -13.90 -1.15 -6.36
C LEU A 273 -14.86 0.01 -6.11
N LEU A 274 -15.72 0.37 -7.06
CA LEU A 274 -16.76 1.39 -6.89
C LEU A 274 -17.80 0.94 -5.84
N ASP A 275 -18.21 -0.32 -5.86
CA ASP A 275 -19.12 -0.85 -4.84
C ASP A 275 -18.47 -0.87 -3.45
N LEU A 276 -17.22 -1.32 -3.35
CA LEU A 276 -16.46 -1.31 -2.11
C LEU A 276 -16.20 0.12 -1.60
N ALA A 277 -15.98 1.09 -2.48
CA ALA A 277 -15.74 2.49 -2.15
C ALA A 277 -16.91 3.14 -1.39
N LYS A 278 -18.14 2.61 -1.52
CA LYS A 278 -19.30 3.06 -0.73
C LYS A 278 -19.11 2.90 0.77
N SER A 279 -18.22 2.00 1.20
CA SER A 279 -17.97 1.73 2.62
C SER A 279 -16.49 1.70 3.00
N ASN A 280 -15.57 1.71 2.02
CA ASN A 280 -14.14 1.53 2.25
C ASN A 280 -13.30 2.65 1.61
N VAL A 281 -12.66 3.45 2.48
CA VAL A 281 -11.78 4.57 2.07
C VAL A 281 -10.61 4.10 1.20
N LYS A 282 -10.03 2.92 1.44
CA LYS A 282 -8.91 2.41 0.62
C LYS A 282 -9.35 2.13 -0.81
N ALA A 283 -10.57 1.62 -1.01
CA ALA A 283 -11.12 1.42 -2.34
C ALA A 283 -11.28 2.76 -3.08
N THR A 284 -11.78 3.81 -2.42
CA THR A 284 -11.83 5.15 -3.04
C THR A 284 -10.43 5.68 -3.36
N LEU A 285 -9.44 5.49 -2.49
CA LEU A 285 -8.06 5.91 -2.74
C LEU A 285 -7.43 5.19 -3.95
N ILE A 286 -7.72 3.89 -4.14
CA ILE A 286 -7.28 3.14 -5.33
C ILE A 286 -7.88 3.77 -6.58
N LEU A 287 -9.19 4.02 -6.59
CA LEU A 287 -9.88 4.65 -7.72
C LEU A 287 -9.29 6.03 -8.03
N MET A 288 -9.03 6.85 -7.01
CA MET A 288 -8.41 8.17 -7.19
C MET A 288 -7.02 8.06 -7.83
N LYS A 289 -6.15 7.18 -7.30
CA LYS A 289 -4.80 7.00 -7.87
C LYS A 289 -4.87 6.48 -9.31
N ALA A 290 -5.68 5.47 -9.57
CA ALA A 290 -5.84 4.86 -10.89
C ALA A 290 -6.42 5.85 -11.92
N ALA A 291 -7.36 6.71 -11.50
CA ALA A 291 -7.96 7.78 -12.32
C ALA A 291 -6.97 8.89 -12.73
N SER A 292 -5.73 8.88 -12.23
CA SER A 292 -4.69 9.76 -12.77
C SER A 292 -4.34 9.43 -14.23
N ASN A 293 -4.68 8.22 -14.70
CA ASN A 293 -4.60 7.85 -16.10
C ASN A 293 -5.92 8.16 -16.83
N LEU A 294 -5.86 8.90 -17.95
CA LEU A 294 -7.03 9.31 -18.73
C LEU A 294 -7.93 8.14 -19.19
N LYS A 295 -7.34 7.01 -19.59
CA LYS A 295 -8.09 5.84 -20.04
C LYS A 295 -8.88 5.26 -18.87
N VAL A 296 -8.22 5.05 -17.73
CA VAL A 296 -8.86 4.54 -16.51
C VAL A 296 -9.91 5.52 -15.98
N ALA A 297 -9.64 6.82 -16.00
CA ALA A 297 -10.60 7.86 -15.62
C ALA A 297 -11.89 7.78 -16.45
N ASN A 298 -11.79 7.55 -17.76
CA ASN A 298 -12.96 7.35 -18.61
C ASN A 298 -13.74 6.08 -18.27
N LEU A 299 -13.06 5.00 -17.89
CA LEU A 299 -13.70 3.75 -17.47
C LEU A 299 -14.43 3.91 -16.14
N ILE A 300 -13.78 4.51 -15.13
CA ILE A 300 -14.39 4.80 -13.82
C ILE A 300 -15.57 5.76 -13.98
N LEU A 301 -15.46 6.75 -14.87
CA LEU A 301 -16.55 7.69 -15.09
C LEU A 301 -17.81 6.99 -15.61
N GLY A 302 -17.68 6.03 -16.53
CA GLY A 302 -18.81 5.29 -17.10
C GLY A 302 -19.90 6.23 -17.62
N GLU A 303 -21.12 6.04 -17.09
CA GLU A 303 -22.32 6.88 -17.29
C GLU A 303 -22.58 7.86 -16.12
N GLY A 304 -21.67 7.95 -15.15
CA GLY A 304 -21.76 8.90 -14.04
C GLY A 304 -22.78 8.55 -12.96
N GLU A 305 -23.18 7.28 -12.82
CA GLU A 305 -24.14 6.84 -11.81
C GLU A 305 -23.66 7.07 -10.37
N TRP A 306 -22.35 6.92 -10.12
CA TRP A 306 -21.77 7.05 -8.79
C TRP A 306 -21.63 8.51 -8.31
N LEU A 307 -21.79 9.51 -9.19
CA LEU A 307 -21.56 10.92 -8.84
C LEU A 307 -22.42 11.38 -7.65
N THR A 308 -23.62 10.84 -7.52
CA THR A 308 -24.55 11.18 -6.43
C THR A 308 -24.51 10.18 -5.27
N MET A 309 -23.53 9.27 -5.24
CA MET A 309 -23.34 8.29 -4.18
C MET A 309 -22.25 8.75 -3.18
N GLU A 310 -22.33 8.27 -1.95
CA GLU A 310 -21.29 8.46 -0.93
C GLU A 310 -20.16 7.43 -1.12
N LEU A 311 -18.91 7.87 -1.28
CA LEU A 311 -17.76 6.97 -1.55
C LEU A 311 -16.55 7.17 -0.60
N PRO A 312 -16.61 6.84 0.70
CA PRO A 312 -17.79 6.42 1.47
C PRO A 312 -18.57 7.61 2.05
N ILE A 313 -18.08 8.84 1.84
CA ILE A 313 -18.76 10.10 2.17
C ILE A 313 -18.67 11.02 0.95
N PHE A 314 -19.57 12.00 0.84
CA PHE A 314 -19.60 12.90 -0.32
C PHE A 314 -18.32 13.70 -0.56
N THR A 315 -17.53 13.99 0.48
CA THR A 315 -16.24 14.66 0.29
C THR A 315 -15.24 13.78 -0.46
N ASP A 316 -15.32 12.46 -0.31
CA ASP A 316 -14.46 11.53 -1.04
C ASP A 316 -14.98 11.29 -2.46
N THR A 317 -16.31 11.29 -2.67
CA THR A 317 -16.93 11.37 -4.00
C THR A 317 -16.44 12.61 -4.76
N LEU A 318 -16.43 13.77 -4.10
CA LEU A 318 -15.92 15.02 -4.67
C LEU A 318 -14.45 14.90 -5.05
N ARG A 319 -13.61 14.30 -4.20
CA ARG A 319 -12.18 14.11 -4.49
C ARG A 319 -11.97 13.23 -5.72
N LEU A 320 -12.66 12.09 -5.83
CA LEU A 320 -12.59 11.24 -7.02
C LEU A 320 -13.06 11.98 -8.27
N PHE A 321 -14.18 12.70 -8.16
CA PHE A 321 -14.67 13.56 -9.24
C PHE A 321 -13.60 14.56 -9.69
N LEU A 322 -12.93 15.24 -8.76
CA LEU A 322 -11.92 16.24 -9.10
C LEU A 322 -10.69 15.64 -9.78
N VAL A 323 -10.27 14.43 -9.40
CA VAL A 323 -9.18 13.73 -10.10
C VAL A 323 -9.59 13.45 -11.54
N ILE A 324 -10.80 12.93 -11.77
CA ILE A 324 -11.29 12.65 -13.13
C ILE A 324 -11.48 13.95 -13.92
N PHE A 325 -12.05 14.99 -13.29
CA PHE A 325 -12.31 16.31 -13.88
C PHE A 325 -11.03 17.11 -14.18
N SER A 326 -9.88 16.69 -13.62
CA SER A 326 -8.58 17.27 -13.95
C SER A 326 -8.19 17.04 -15.42
N HIS A 327 -8.71 15.98 -16.04
CA HIS A 327 -8.58 15.70 -17.47
C HIS A 327 -9.53 16.56 -18.30
N ASP A 328 -8.98 17.53 -19.03
CA ASP A 328 -9.73 18.49 -19.85
C ASP A 328 -10.63 17.80 -20.89
N GLU A 329 -10.17 16.67 -21.44
CA GLU A 329 -10.82 15.88 -22.48
C GLU A 329 -12.17 15.29 -22.02
N ILE A 330 -12.31 15.01 -20.73
CA ILE A 330 -13.48 14.34 -20.17
C ILE A 330 -14.56 15.34 -19.73
N ARG A 331 -14.21 16.61 -19.50
CA ARG A 331 -15.15 17.61 -18.94
C ARG A 331 -16.43 17.77 -19.75
N LYS A 332 -16.35 17.77 -21.08
CA LYS A 332 -17.53 17.86 -21.95
C LYS A 332 -18.47 16.67 -21.75
N LYS A 333 -17.92 15.46 -21.58
CA LYS A 333 -18.70 14.24 -21.31
C LYS A 333 -19.39 14.34 -19.95
N ILE A 334 -18.66 14.75 -18.92
CA ILE A 334 -19.21 14.90 -17.55
C ILE A 334 -20.43 15.83 -17.53
N VAL A 335 -20.32 16.99 -18.17
CA VAL A 335 -21.38 18.00 -18.18
C VAL A 335 -22.64 17.52 -18.92
N SER A 336 -22.50 16.58 -19.84
CA SER A 336 -23.63 16.00 -20.57
C SER A 336 -24.45 14.99 -19.75
N PHE A 337 -23.98 14.60 -18.57
CA PHE A 337 -24.69 13.62 -17.74
C PHE A 337 -25.88 14.23 -17.01
N SER A 338 -26.99 13.48 -16.97
CA SER A 338 -28.18 13.82 -16.20
C SER A 338 -27.90 13.98 -14.70
N ASN A 339 -26.91 13.25 -14.17
CA ASN A 339 -26.50 13.31 -12.77
C ASN A 339 -25.56 14.48 -12.44
N PHE A 340 -25.08 15.26 -13.43
CA PHE A 340 -24.13 16.35 -13.16
C PHE A 340 -24.73 17.44 -12.29
N VAL A 341 -25.91 17.97 -12.63
CA VAL A 341 -26.60 19.00 -11.84
C VAL A 341 -27.04 18.47 -10.46
N PRO A 342 -27.64 17.26 -10.35
CA PRO A 342 -27.88 16.61 -9.05
C PRO A 342 -26.63 16.49 -8.18
N PHE A 343 -25.48 16.12 -8.76
CA PHE A 343 -24.20 16.08 -8.05
C PHE A 343 -23.81 17.45 -7.50
N LEU A 344 -23.86 18.51 -8.31
CA LEU A 344 -23.55 19.87 -7.85
C LEU A 344 -24.42 20.29 -6.66
N LYS A 345 -25.71 19.95 -6.70
CA LYS A 345 -26.66 20.22 -5.61
C LYS A 345 -26.26 19.51 -4.33
N VAL A 346 -25.97 18.21 -4.40
CA VAL A 346 -25.52 17.44 -3.24
C VAL A 346 -24.23 18.02 -2.66
N MET A 347 -23.27 18.39 -3.50
CA MET A 347 -22.02 19.01 -3.04
C MET A 347 -22.26 20.36 -2.35
N ALA A 348 -23.14 21.21 -2.89
CA ALA A 348 -23.46 22.51 -2.27
C ALA A 348 -24.01 22.35 -0.84
N SER A 349 -24.71 21.24 -0.56
CA SER A 349 -25.29 20.95 0.75
C SER A 349 -24.27 20.61 1.86
N ILE A 350 -22.99 20.38 1.52
CA ILE A 350 -21.92 20.03 2.49
C ILE A 350 -21.58 21.21 3.43
N LYS A 351 -22.06 22.44 3.14
CA LYS A 351 -21.87 23.65 3.97
C LYS A 351 -20.42 23.88 4.37
N ASN A 352 -19.52 23.85 3.38
CA ASN A 352 -18.09 24.05 3.58
C ASN A 352 -17.55 25.06 2.54
N SER A 353 -16.82 26.08 3.00
CA SER A 353 -16.28 27.16 2.15
C SER A 353 -15.36 26.64 1.03
N GLY A 354 -14.59 25.58 1.32
CA GLY A 354 -13.74 24.91 0.34
C GLY A 354 -14.56 24.22 -0.76
N VAL A 355 -15.67 23.57 -0.40
CA VAL A 355 -16.56 22.93 -1.39
C VAL A 355 -17.23 23.97 -2.28
N ILE A 356 -17.71 25.08 -1.72
CA ILE A 356 -18.27 26.21 -2.50
C ILE A 356 -17.23 26.77 -3.49
N THR A 357 -15.99 26.95 -3.04
CA THR A 357 -14.88 27.40 -3.90
C THR A 357 -14.61 26.43 -5.05
N ILE A 358 -14.64 25.12 -4.76
CA ILE A 358 -14.48 24.06 -5.74
C ILE A 358 -15.60 24.11 -6.78
N LEU A 359 -16.87 24.20 -6.37
CA LEU A 359 -18.02 24.24 -7.27
C LEU A 359 -17.97 25.46 -8.19
N CYS A 360 -17.63 26.63 -7.65
CA CYS A 360 -17.38 27.84 -8.44
C CYS A 360 -16.30 27.59 -9.51
N THR A 361 -15.19 26.95 -9.11
CA THR A 361 -14.08 26.64 -10.02
C THR A 361 -14.47 25.64 -11.11
N VAL A 362 -15.24 24.59 -10.77
CA VAL A 362 -15.75 23.58 -11.71
C VAL A 362 -16.62 24.24 -12.77
N LEU A 363 -17.61 25.04 -12.34
CA LEU A 363 -18.53 25.73 -13.25
C LEU A 363 -17.84 26.73 -14.17
N ARG A 364 -16.80 27.42 -13.68
CA ARG A 364 -15.99 28.35 -14.48
C ARG A 364 -15.08 27.65 -15.50
N ARG A 365 -14.87 26.34 -15.39
CA ARG A 365 -14.02 25.54 -16.29
C ARG A 365 -14.78 24.78 -17.36
N ILE A 366 -16.10 24.91 -17.40
CA ILE A 366 -16.96 24.26 -18.39
C ILE A 366 -17.70 25.31 -19.22
N HIS A 367 -18.18 24.90 -20.38
CA HIS A 367 -19.05 25.74 -21.18
C HIS A 367 -20.47 25.64 -20.65
N ILE A 368 -20.98 26.72 -20.07
CA ILE A 368 -22.35 26.83 -19.57
C ILE A 368 -23.15 27.66 -20.60
N ASN A 369 -24.33 27.16 -20.97
CA ASN A 369 -25.31 27.87 -21.80
C ASN A 369 -26.57 28.18 -20.96
N GLN A 370 -27.54 28.89 -21.55
CA GLN A 370 -28.80 29.22 -20.88
C GLN A 370 -29.57 27.96 -20.45
N GLU A 371 -29.62 26.92 -21.28
CA GLU A 371 -30.34 25.68 -20.95
C GLU A 371 -29.80 25.02 -19.68
N MET A 372 -28.47 24.93 -19.55
CA MET A 372 -27.82 24.39 -18.35
C MET A 372 -28.05 25.29 -17.13
N LEU A 373 -28.06 26.61 -17.32
CA LEU A 373 -28.38 27.57 -16.27
C LEU A 373 -29.81 27.37 -15.75
N ASP A 374 -30.78 27.17 -16.65
CA ASP A 374 -32.16 26.87 -16.31
C ASP A 374 -32.29 25.52 -15.58
N GLN A 375 -31.57 24.49 -16.03
CA GLN A 375 -31.52 23.20 -15.34
C GLN A 375 -30.97 23.31 -13.91
N MET A 376 -29.91 24.11 -13.72
CA MET A 376 -29.34 24.38 -12.40
C MET A 376 -30.31 25.12 -11.48
N SER A 377 -31.07 26.08 -12.02
CA SER A 377 -32.14 26.79 -11.29
C SER A 377 -33.29 25.83 -10.93
N LEU A 378 -33.84 25.10 -11.91
CA LEU A 378 -34.93 24.14 -11.71
C LEU A 378 -34.58 23.04 -10.71
N ALA A 379 -33.33 22.57 -10.70
CA ALA A 379 -32.86 21.59 -9.73
C ALA A 379 -32.71 22.19 -8.31
N GLY A 380 -32.71 23.51 -8.17
CA GLY A 380 -32.48 24.24 -6.91
C GLY A 380 -31.01 24.41 -6.54
N PHE A 381 -30.08 24.05 -7.42
CA PHE A 381 -28.64 24.18 -7.15
C PHE A 381 -28.23 25.65 -6.93
N LEU A 382 -28.71 26.57 -7.78
CA LEU A 382 -28.34 27.99 -7.66
C LEU A 382 -28.77 28.57 -6.32
N ASN A 383 -30.01 28.31 -5.90
CA ASN A 383 -30.51 28.74 -4.60
C ASN A 383 -29.68 28.13 -3.46
N ASP A 384 -29.42 26.83 -3.48
CA ASP A 384 -28.63 26.17 -2.43
C ASP A 384 -27.21 26.74 -2.36
N PHE A 385 -26.55 26.94 -3.51
CA PHE A 385 -25.20 27.51 -3.58
C PHE A 385 -25.17 28.94 -3.01
N ILE A 386 -26.12 29.79 -3.40
CA ILE A 386 -26.22 31.16 -2.92
C ILE A 386 -26.44 31.15 -1.41
N GLN A 387 -27.49 30.48 -0.93
CA GLN A 387 -27.85 30.46 0.49
C GLN A 387 -26.73 29.91 1.37
N VAL A 388 -26.06 28.83 0.95
CA VAL A 388 -24.93 28.27 1.71
C VAL A 388 -23.76 29.24 1.74
N SER A 389 -23.44 29.91 0.63
CA SER A 389 -22.37 30.91 0.59
C SER A 389 -22.64 32.09 1.54
N LEU A 390 -23.89 32.55 1.58
CA LEU A 390 -24.34 33.63 2.49
C LEU A 390 -24.31 33.19 3.95
N GLN A 391 -24.79 31.98 4.25
CA GLN A 391 -24.79 31.43 5.62
C GLN A 391 -23.39 31.26 6.18
N LEU A 392 -22.41 30.85 5.36
CA LEU A 392 -21.02 30.75 5.78
C LEU A 392 -20.43 32.13 6.07
N GLY A 393 -20.73 33.13 5.23
CA GLY A 393 -20.40 34.54 5.45
C GLY A 393 -18.91 34.87 5.50
N ASP A 394 -18.04 33.88 5.33
CA ASP A 394 -16.59 34.08 5.28
C ASP A 394 -16.17 34.66 3.92
N GLN A 395 -15.05 35.38 3.92
CA GLN A 395 -14.52 36.07 2.74
C GLN A 395 -14.30 35.13 1.54
N VAL A 396 -13.94 33.86 1.77
CA VAL A 396 -13.66 32.89 0.70
C VAL A 396 -14.97 32.44 0.03
N SER A 397 -15.99 32.12 0.83
CA SER A 397 -17.32 31.75 0.34
C SER A 397 -17.97 32.91 -0.41
N LEU A 398 -17.94 34.11 0.15
CA LEU A 398 -18.53 35.30 -0.47
C LEU A 398 -17.80 35.69 -1.76
N HIS A 399 -16.47 35.58 -1.79
CA HIS A 399 -15.70 35.79 -3.03
C HIS A 399 -16.08 34.77 -4.11
N SER A 400 -16.23 33.49 -3.75
CA SER A 400 -16.64 32.43 -4.67
C SER A 400 -18.06 32.65 -5.20
N PHE A 401 -18.96 33.13 -4.35
CA PHE A 401 -20.31 33.57 -4.72
C PHE A 401 -20.29 34.67 -5.77
N LEU A 402 -19.52 35.74 -5.55
CA LEU A 402 -19.43 36.85 -6.50
C LEU A 402 -18.79 36.43 -7.82
N LEU A 403 -17.75 35.58 -7.78
CA LEU A 403 -17.13 35.05 -9.00
C LEU A 403 -18.07 34.18 -9.82
N LEU A 404 -18.89 33.36 -9.16
CA LEU A 404 -19.86 32.54 -9.87
C LEU A 404 -20.97 33.41 -10.48
N LEU A 405 -21.51 34.37 -9.73
CA LEU A 405 -22.51 35.31 -10.27
C LEU A 405 -21.96 36.14 -11.44
N ASP A 406 -20.74 36.65 -11.35
CA ASP A 406 -20.07 37.33 -12.47
C ASP A 406 -20.00 36.44 -13.72
N THR A 407 -19.81 35.14 -13.53
CA THR A 407 -19.74 34.18 -14.63
C THR A 407 -21.14 33.91 -15.21
N LEU A 408 -22.11 33.59 -14.36
CA LEU A 408 -23.45 33.17 -14.80
C LEU A 408 -24.27 34.34 -15.38
N SER A 409 -24.15 35.55 -14.81
CA SER A 409 -24.84 36.76 -15.28
C SER A 409 -24.40 37.24 -16.66
N LYS A 410 -23.27 36.75 -17.19
CA LYS A 410 -22.83 37.01 -18.57
C LYS A 410 -23.47 36.07 -19.57
N ILE A 411 -24.03 34.96 -19.09
CA ILE A 411 -24.62 33.89 -19.91
C ILE A 411 -26.11 34.11 -20.06
N GLY A 412 -26.80 34.36 -18.94
CA GLY A 412 -28.23 34.21 -18.88
C GLY A 412 -28.85 34.77 -17.61
N TYR A 413 -30.18 34.71 -17.53
CA TYR A 413 -30.95 35.18 -16.37
C TYR A 413 -31.61 34.03 -15.62
N THR A 414 -31.65 34.10 -14.29
CA THR A 414 -32.52 33.29 -13.43
C THR A 414 -33.07 34.13 -12.27
N THR A 415 -34.19 33.71 -11.68
CA THR A 415 -34.88 34.46 -10.63
C THR A 415 -34.05 34.59 -9.34
N GLU A 416 -33.19 33.62 -9.04
CA GLU A 416 -32.31 33.65 -7.86
C GLU A 416 -31.30 34.82 -7.89
N PHE A 417 -31.08 35.43 -9.05
CA PHE A 417 -30.25 36.63 -9.14
C PHE A 417 -30.89 37.84 -8.45
N ILE A 418 -32.22 37.90 -8.39
CA ILE A 418 -32.93 38.94 -7.62
C ILE A 418 -32.61 38.77 -6.13
N ASP A 419 -32.64 37.54 -5.62
CA ASP A 419 -32.34 37.24 -4.21
C ASP A 419 -30.89 37.57 -3.86
N ALA A 420 -29.97 37.35 -4.80
CA ALA A 420 -28.57 37.72 -4.65
C ALA A 420 -28.33 39.25 -4.60
N CYS A 421 -29.22 40.07 -5.17
CA CYS A 421 -29.04 41.52 -5.28
C CYS A 421 -28.82 42.18 -3.93
N GLU A 422 -29.57 41.77 -2.90
CA GLU A 422 -29.47 42.37 -1.57
C GLU A 422 -28.07 42.21 -0.97
N THR A 423 -27.51 41.00 -1.05
CA THR A 423 -26.15 40.75 -0.57
C THR A 423 -25.13 41.51 -1.41
N VAL A 424 -25.28 41.52 -2.74
CA VAL A 424 -24.35 42.24 -3.62
C VAL A 424 -24.30 43.73 -3.27
N VAL A 425 -25.46 44.37 -3.06
CA VAL A 425 -25.55 45.78 -2.64
C VAL A 425 -24.86 45.98 -1.30
N GLN A 426 -25.12 45.12 -0.31
CA GLN A 426 -24.48 45.21 1.00
C GLN A 426 -22.96 45.09 0.90
N LEU A 427 -22.44 44.15 0.10
CA LEU A 427 -21.00 43.95 -0.09
C LEU A 427 -20.34 45.14 -0.80
N VAL A 428 -21.02 45.74 -1.78
CA VAL A 428 -20.55 46.98 -2.41
C VAL A 428 -20.42 48.12 -1.39
N GLN A 429 -21.41 48.27 -0.51
CA GLN A 429 -21.51 49.40 0.40
C GLN A 429 -20.67 49.27 1.67
N SER A 430 -20.44 48.03 2.15
CA SER A 430 -19.90 47.79 3.50
C SER A 430 -18.60 47.00 3.55
N ASP A 431 -18.25 46.22 2.51
CA ASP A 431 -17.08 45.33 2.52
C ASP A 431 -15.89 45.91 1.75
N LYS A 432 -14.83 46.30 2.46
CA LYS A 432 -13.62 46.91 1.84
C LYS A 432 -12.79 45.96 0.99
N HIS A 433 -12.97 44.64 1.11
CA HIS A 433 -12.20 43.64 0.39
C HIS A 433 -12.96 43.12 -0.83
N LEU A 434 -14.28 43.04 -0.75
CA LEU A 434 -15.15 42.51 -1.80
C LEU A 434 -15.89 43.58 -2.61
N ASN A 435 -15.93 44.84 -2.17
CA ASN A 435 -16.63 45.93 -2.85
C ASN A 435 -16.31 46.03 -4.35
N GLN A 436 -15.05 45.87 -4.74
CA GLN A 436 -14.61 45.99 -6.12
C GLN A 436 -15.25 44.91 -6.99
N ILE A 437 -15.11 43.64 -6.63
CA ILE A 437 -15.71 42.54 -7.39
C ILE A 437 -17.24 42.60 -7.33
N ALA A 438 -17.82 42.94 -6.18
CA ALA A 438 -19.26 43.12 -6.03
C ALA A 438 -19.79 44.24 -6.92
N SER A 439 -19.02 45.32 -7.14
CA SER A 439 -19.42 46.43 -8.03
C SER A 439 -19.49 45.99 -9.49
N TYR A 440 -18.61 45.09 -9.93
CA TYR A 440 -18.67 44.52 -11.28
C TYR A 440 -19.84 43.55 -11.43
N VAL A 441 -20.09 42.70 -10.43
CA VAL A 441 -21.25 41.80 -10.39
C VAL A 441 -22.54 42.61 -10.44
N ALA A 442 -22.66 43.68 -9.65
CA ALA A 442 -23.81 44.57 -9.68
C ALA A 442 -24.05 45.14 -11.08
N ALA A 443 -23.00 45.59 -11.75
CA ALA A 443 -23.09 46.13 -13.11
C ALA A 443 -23.51 45.06 -14.14
N ASP A 444 -23.12 43.80 -13.97
CA ASP A 444 -23.52 42.71 -14.86
C ASP A 444 -24.96 42.23 -14.60
N LEU A 445 -25.38 42.14 -13.33
CA LEU A 445 -26.77 41.86 -12.96
C LEU A 445 -27.73 42.98 -13.38
N CYS A 446 -27.28 44.25 -13.36
CA CYS A 446 -28.08 45.40 -13.76
C CYS A 446 -28.55 45.35 -15.23
N ARG A 447 -28.03 44.44 -16.07
CA ARG A 447 -28.54 44.23 -17.44
C ARG A 447 -29.93 43.62 -17.47
N TYR A 448 -30.36 43.01 -16.36
CA TYR A 448 -31.67 42.39 -16.21
C TYR A 448 -32.58 43.36 -15.45
N GLU A 449 -33.73 43.67 -16.05
CA GLU A 449 -34.64 44.73 -15.57
C GLU A 449 -35.08 44.51 -14.11
N GLU A 450 -35.39 43.26 -13.72
CA GLU A 450 -35.82 42.93 -12.36
C GLU A 450 -34.70 43.15 -11.33
N CYS A 451 -33.46 42.80 -11.67
CA CYS A 451 -32.28 43.07 -10.84
C CYS A 451 -32.00 44.57 -10.74
N ALA A 452 -32.12 45.30 -11.86
CA ALA A 452 -31.93 46.76 -11.90
C ALA A 452 -32.96 47.48 -11.00
N LYS A 453 -34.24 47.10 -11.10
CA LYS A 453 -35.31 47.59 -10.21
C LYS A 453 -34.97 47.36 -8.74
N LYS A 454 -34.61 46.12 -8.38
CA LYS A 454 -34.27 45.75 -7.00
C LYS A 454 -33.09 46.54 -6.45
N MET A 455 -32.00 46.69 -7.23
CA MET A 455 -30.82 47.44 -6.79
C MET A 455 -31.08 48.95 -6.69
N LYS A 456 -31.96 49.51 -7.53
CA LYS A 456 -32.40 50.91 -7.46
C LYS A 456 -33.28 51.16 -6.22
N GLU A 457 -34.18 50.24 -5.88
CA GLU A 457 -34.96 50.31 -4.63
C GLU A 457 -34.04 50.35 -3.39
N MET A 458 -32.90 49.66 -3.48
CA MET A 458 -31.85 49.67 -2.45
C MET A 458 -30.88 50.86 -2.53
N LYS A 459 -31.14 51.83 -3.40
CA LYS A 459 -30.37 53.08 -3.57
C LYS A 459 -28.91 52.87 -3.96
N LEU A 460 -28.60 51.80 -4.69
CA LEU A 460 -27.23 51.53 -5.15
C LEU A 460 -26.74 52.57 -6.19
N ASP A 461 -27.66 53.09 -7.00
CA ASP A 461 -27.44 54.19 -7.95
C ASP A 461 -26.97 55.47 -7.24
N VAL A 462 -27.64 55.85 -6.14
CA VAL A 462 -27.25 56.99 -5.31
C VAL A 462 -25.88 56.74 -4.67
N PHE A 463 -25.64 55.52 -4.18
CA PHE A 463 -24.35 55.16 -3.60
C PHE A 463 -23.21 55.32 -4.62
N PHE A 464 -23.34 54.74 -5.82
CA PHE A 464 -22.30 54.87 -6.84
C PHE A 464 -22.09 56.31 -7.30
N SER A 465 -23.17 57.09 -7.47
CA SER A 465 -23.08 58.50 -7.86
C SER A 465 -22.27 59.32 -6.86
N ASN A 466 -22.39 59.02 -5.56
CA ASN A 466 -21.66 59.69 -4.49
C ASN A 466 -20.22 59.19 -4.29
N HIS A 467 -19.84 58.06 -4.90
CA HIS A 467 -18.53 57.41 -4.71
C HIS A 467 -17.78 57.17 -6.03
N LEU A 468 -18.06 57.97 -7.07
CA LEU A 468 -17.35 57.87 -8.36
C LEU A 468 -15.84 58.19 -8.25
N ASP A 469 -15.43 58.90 -7.21
CA ASP A 469 -14.03 59.23 -6.93
C ASP A 469 -13.28 58.08 -6.24
N ASP A 470 -13.98 57.03 -5.76
CA ASP A 470 -13.35 55.87 -5.12
C ASP A 470 -12.69 54.96 -6.17
N PRO A 471 -11.35 54.81 -6.18
CA PRO A 471 -10.64 54.03 -7.19
C PRO A 471 -10.96 52.53 -7.16
N GLN A 472 -11.50 52.00 -6.06
CA GLN A 472 -11.85 50.57 -5.97
C GLN A 472 -13.13 50.24 -6.74
N ILE A 473 -14.14 51.12 -6.66
CA ILE A 473 -15.48 50.87 -7.17
C ILE A 473 -15.88 51.74 -8.36
N ASN A 474 -15.10 52.77 -8.72
CA ASN A 474 -15.46 53.72 -9.79
C ASN A 474 -15.80 53.05 -11.13
N LYS A 475 -15.02 52.05 -11.56
CA LYS A 475 -15.21 51.34 -12.83
C LYS A 475 -16.50 50.52 -12.83
N GLY A 476 -16.77 49.80 -11.73
CA GLY A 476 -18.00 49.06 -11.56
C GLY A 476 -19.22 49.99 -11.48
N GLY A 477 -19.12 51.06 -10.70
CA GLY A 477 -20.17 52.06 -10.54
C GLY A 477 -20.52 52.80 -11.84
N GLN A 478 -19.52 53.24 -12.61
CA GLN A 478 -19.76 53.86 -13.93
C GLN A 478 -20.43 52.89 -14.90
N LYS A 479 -20.01 51.61 -14.89
CA LYS A 479 -20.63 50.58 -15.73
C LYS A 479 -22.07 50.30 -15.30
N PHE A 480 -22.33 50.27 -13.99
CA PHE A 480 -23.67 50.09 -13.43
C PHE A 480 -24.60 51.23 -13.85
N LEU A 481 -24.24 52.50 -13.60
CA LEU A 481 -25.06 53.67 -13.92
C LEU A 481 -25.40 53.73 -15.42
N ARG A 482 -24.40 53.53 -16.29
CA ARG A 482 -24.62 53.47 -17.75
C ARG A 482 -25.54 52.34 -18.20
N THR A 483 -25.59 51.25 -17.44
CA THR A 483 -26.47 50.11 -17.74
C THR A 483 -27.88 50.40 -17.23
N LEU A 484 -28.00 50.96 -16.02
CA LEU A 484 -29.27 51.35 -15.41
C LEU A 484 -30.04 52.37 -16.27
N ASP A 485 -29.33 53.36 -16.84
CA ASP A 485 -29.93 54.39 -17.72
C ASP A 485 -30.66 53.79 -18.95
N LYS A 486 -30.33 52.55 -19.34
CA LYS A 486 -30.99 51.86 -20.46
C LYS A 486 -32.35 51.29 -20.11
N HIS A 487 -32.69 51.17 -18.82
CA HIS A 487 -33.91 50.49 -18.39
C HIS A 487 -35.13 51.40 -18.24
N GLU A 488 -35.03 52.72 -18.50
CA GLU A 488 -36.13 53.68 -18.32
C GLU A 488 -36.83 53.58 -16.93
N LEU A 489 -36.07 53.21 -15.89
CA LEU A 489 -36.54 53.00 -14.52
C LEU A 489 -36.48 54.25 -13.65
#